data_AF-A0A2V7LXK1-F1
#
_entry.id   AF-A0A2V7LXK1-F1
#
_cell.length_a   1.000
_cell.length_b   1.000
_cell.length_c   1.000
_cell.angle_alpha   90.00
_cell.angle_beta   90.00
_cell.angle_gamma   90.00
#
_symmetry.space_group_name_H-M   'P 1'
#
loop_
_entity.id
_entity.type
_entity.pdbx_description
1 polymer ?
#
loop_
_entity_poly.entity_id
_entity_poly.type
_entity_poly.pdbx_seq_one_letter_code
_entity_poly.pdbx_strand_id
1 'polypeptide(L)'
;MSPEERATRLYNRVMMLHTQGKADSAAFFLPMALQAYTMLPALDVDARYHIGVLDLTGGNAAAALAQADTIRRTVPTHLFGYMLRARGLELERDTAGARRAYRDFLRHEAAERTRRRPEYGDHAENLDAFHEQAAKAAGAARAAPRGN
;
A
#
# COMPACT_ATOMS: atom_id res chain seq x y z
N MET A 1 -8.36 -2.56 25.22
CA MET A 1 -8.00 -2.66 23.80
C MET A 1 -9.23 -2.29 22.99
N SER A 2 -9.19 -1.17 22.27
CA SER A 2 -10.26 -0.74 21.38
C SER A 2 -10.37 -1.68 20.16
N PRO A 3 -11.49 -1.65 19.41
CA PRO A 3 -11.61 -2.35 18.13
C PRO A 3 -10.47 -2.03 17.16
N GLU A 4 -10.07 -0.76 17.07
CA GLU A 4 -8.97 -0.27 16.23
C GLU A 4 -7.62 -0.84 16.69
N GLU A 5 -7.31 -0.77 17.99
CA GLU A 5 -6.07 -1.33 18.54
C GLU A 5 -5.97 -2.84 18.28
N ARG A 6 -7.11 -3.55 18.34
CA ARG A 6 -7.17 -4.99 18.02
C ARG A 6 -6.89 -5.25 16.54
N ALA A 7 -7.48 -4.47 15.63
CA ALA A 7 -7.25 -4.59 14.20
C ALA A 7 -5.77 -4.31 13.86
N THR A 8 -5.21 -3.21 14.37
CA THR A 8 -3.80 -2.84 14.19
C THR A 8 -2.85 -3.89 14.76
N ARG A 9 -3.17 -4.49 15.91
CA ARG A 9 -2.36 -5.58 16.47
C ARG A 9 -2.32 -6.81 15.56
N LEU A 10 -3.46 -7.18 14.97
CA LEU A 10 -3.54 -8.29 14.02
C LEU A 10 -2.81 -7.95 12.71
N TYR A 11 -2.97 -6.73 12.19
CA TYR A 11 -2.20 -6.23 11.05
C TYR A 11 -0.69 -6.37 11.29
N ASN A 12 -0.19 -5.81 12.39
CA ASN A 12 1.23 -5.87 12.75
C ASN A 12 1.72 -7.31 12.89
N ARG A 13 0.87 -8.22 13.41
CA ARG A 13 1.20 -9.65 13.51
C ARG A 13 1.38 -10.29 12.13
N VAL A 14 0.47 -10.04 11.19
CA VAL A 14 0.57 -10.56 9.82
C VAL A 14 1.82 -10.01 9.14
N MET A 15 2.05 -8.69 9.20
CA MET A 15 3.21 -8.04 8.58
C MET A 15 4.52 -8.58 9.14
N MET A 16 4.67 -8.67 10.46
CA MET A 16 5.87 -9.20 11.08
C MET A 16 6.15 -10.64 10.65
N LEU A 17 5.13 -11.52 10.61
CA LEU A 17 5.31 -12.91 10.17
C LEU A 17 5.69 -13.01 8.69
N HIS A 18 5.05 -12.19 7.85
CA HIS A 18 5.34 -12.13 6.42
C HIS A 18 6.79 -11.68 6.17
N THR A 19 7.24 -10.61 6.82
CA THR A 19 8.63 -10.11 6.70
C THR A 19 9.66 -11.11 7.25
N GLN A 20 9.29 -11.96 8.21
CA GLN A 20 10.12 -13.07 8.70
C GLN A 20 10.13 -14.30 7.78
N GLY A 21 9.46 -14.26 6.63
CA GLY A 21 9.35 -15.41 5.71
C GLY A 21 8.43 -16.53 6.21
N LYS A 22 7.63 -16.29 7.26
CA LYS A 22 6.71 -17.28 7.84
C LYS A 22 5.34 -17.21 7.16
N ALA A 23 5.32 -17.48 5.85
CA ALA A 23 4.14 -17.30 5.00
C ALA A 23 2.91 -18.07 5.52
N ASP A 24 3.05 -19.34 5.93
CA ASP A 24 1.94 -20.14 6.47
C ASP A 24 1.34 -19.52 7.74
N SER A 25 2.19 -18.99 8.62
CA SER A 25 1.73 -18.31 9.84
C SER A 25 1.05 -16.98 9.50
N ALA A 26 1.58 -16.21 8.56
CA ALA A 26 0.95 -14.97 8.11
C ALA A 26 -0.44 -15.26 7.50
N ALA A 27 -0.54 -16.27 6.64
CA ALA A 27 -1.77 -16.72 6.01
C ALA A 27 -2.82 -17.17 7.04
N PHE A 28 -2.40 -17.80 8.14
CA PHE A 28 -3.30 -18.18 9.23
C PHE A 28 -3.96 -16.96 9.90
N PHE A 29 -3.20 -15.88 10.16
CA PHE A 29 -3.74 -14.67 10.81
C PHE A 29 -4.42 -13.69 9.85
N LEU A 30 -4.18 -13.81 8.55
CA LEU A 30 -4.66 -12.86 7.55
C LEU A 30 -6.20 -12.69 7.56
N PRO A 31 -7.03 -13.76 7.54
CA PRO A 31 -8.48 -13.60 7.60
C PRO A 31 -8.96 -12.92 8.89
N MET A 32 -8.30 -13.19 10.02
CA MET A 32 -8.62 -12.55 11.30
C MET A 32 -8.33 -11.06 11.29
N ALA A 33 -7.20 -10.64 10.70
CA ALA A 33 -6.86 -9.23 10.55
C ALA A 33 -7.88 -8.50 9.67
N LEU A 34 -8.22 -9.06 8.51
CA LEU A 34 -9.24 -8.49 7.60
C LEU A 34 -10.60 -8.38 8.29
N GLN A 35 -11.03 -9.44 8.98
CA GLN A 35 -12.29 -9.44 9.73
C GLN A 35 -12.30 -8.40 10.86
N ALA A 36 -11.17 -8.13 11.51
CA ALA A 36 -11.12 -7.11 12.55
C ALA A 36 -11.38 -5.70 12.00
N TYR A 37 -10.93 -5.40 10.78
CA TYR A 37 -11.23 -4.14 10.11
C TYR A 37 -12.70 -4.03 9.67
N THR A 38 -13.36 -5.12 9.26
CA THR A 38 -14.79 -5.07 8.88
C THR A 38 -15.71 -4.78 10.06
N MET A 39 -15.24 -4.98 11.29
CA MET A 39 -15.97 -4.67 12.52
C MET A 39 -15.81 -3.22 12.99
N LEU A 40 -14.97 -2.41 12.33
CA LEU A 40 -14.81 -1.00 12.68
C LEU A 40 -16.04 -0.20 12.23
N PRO A 41 -16.49 0.79 13.03
CA PRO A 41 -17.67 1.59 12.68
C PRO A 41 -17.44 2.49 11.45
N ALA A 42 -16.19 2.83 11.18
CA ALA A 42 -15.78 3.57 9.99
C ALA A 42 -14.34 3.17 9.61
N LEU A 43 -14.01 3.33 8.33
CA LEU A 43 -12.67 3.13 7.80
C LEU A 43 -12.13 4.46 7.28
N ASP A 44 -11.14 5.01 7.97
CA ASP A 44 -10.33 6.11 7.47
C ASP A 44 -9.32 5.63 6.42
N VAL A 45 -8.50 6.55 5.91
CA VAL A 45 -7.53 6.25 4.86
C VAL A 45 -6.44 5.28 5.34
N ASP A 46 -6.02 5.37 6.61
CA ASP A 46 -5.00 4.49 7.18
C ASP A 46 -5.52 3.06 7.32
N ALA A 47 -6.73 2.88 7.85
CA ALA A 47 -7.38 1.58 7.93
C ALA A 47 -7.56 0.94 6.54
N ARG A 48 -7.93 1.74 5.52
CA ARG A 48 -8.01 1.26 4.13
C ARG A 48 -6.67 0.86 3.56
N TYR A 49 -5.63 1.60 3.90
CA TYR A 49 -4.26 1.26 3.51
C TYR A 49 -3.83 -0.07 4.13
N HIS A 50 -4.08 -0.27 5.43
CA HIS A 50 -3.81 -1.54 6.11
C HIS A 50 -4.55 -2.72 5.49
N ILE A 51 -5.84 -2.58 5.18
CA ILE A 51 -6.61 -3.62 4.47
C ILE A 51 -5.96 -3.93 3.12
N GLY A 52 -5.62 -2.90 2.33
CA GLY A 52 -4.98 -3.09 1.04
C GLY A 52 -3.63 -3.81 1.13
N VAL A 53 -2.82 -3.52 2.15
CA VAL A 53 -1.54 -4.22 2.39
C VAL A 53 -1.77 -5.68 2.81
N LEU A 54 -2.80 -5.96 3.60
CA LEU A 54 -3.21 -7.33 3.93
C LEU A 54 -3.66 -8.09 2.66
N ASP A 55 -4.46 -7.46 1.81
CA ASP A 55 -4.87 -8.04 0.53
C ASP A 55 -3.67 -8.36 -0.36
N LEU A 56 -2.69 -7.45 -0.48
CA LEU A 56 -1.43 -7.71 -1.19
C LEU A 56 -0.65 -8.89 -0.60
N THR A 57 -0.60 -8.99 0.73
CA THR A 57 0.07 -10.09 1.44
C THR A 57 -0.60 -11.43 1.16
N GLY A 58 -1.92 -11.45 0.97
CA GLY A 58 -2.68 -12.63 0.53
C GLY A 58 -2.66 -12.88 -0.98
N GLY A 59 -1.97 -12.06 -1.77
CA GLY A 59 -1.99 -12.15 -3.23
C GLY A 59 -3.28 -11.66 -3.89
N ASN A 60 -4.17 -10.98 -3.16
CA ASN A 60 -5.42 -10.44 -3.68
C ASN A 60 -5.24 -9.03 -4.26
N ALA A 61 -4.67 -8.96 -5.46
CA ALA A 61 -4.39 -7.70 -6.13
C ALA A 61 -5.66 -6.88 -6.42
N ALA A 62 -6.75 -7.54 -6.81
CA ALA A 62 -8.03 -6.87 -7.11
C ALA A 62 -8.59 -6.12 -5.89
N ALA A 63 -8.56 -6.73 -4.70
CA ALA A 63 -9.04 -6.08 -3.48
C ALA A 63 -8.12 -4.92 -3.05
N ALA A 64 -6.80 -5.09 -3.16
CA ALA A 64 -5.85 -4.00 -2.90
C ALA A 64 -6.06 -2.80 -3.85
N LEU A 65 -6.32 -3.06 -5.14
CA LEU A 65 -6.65 -2.02 -6.12
C LEU A 65 -7.97 -1.32 -5.79
N ALA A 66 -8.98 -2.04 -5.31
CA ALA A 66 -10.23 -1.45 -4.87
C ALA A 66 -10.05 -0.50 -3.66
N GLN A 67 -9.16 -0.84 -2.72
CA GLN A 67 -8.79 0.08 -1.63
C GLN A 67 -8.04 1.30 -2.16
N ALA A 68 -7.08 1.10 -3.07
CA ALA A 68 -6.35 2.19 -3.73
C ALA A 68 -7.31 3.20 -4.40
N ASP A 69 -8.28 2.70 -5.15
CA ASP A 69 -9.27 3.54 -5.83
C ASP A 69 -10.20 4.25 -4.84
N THR A 70 -10.56 3.61 -3.72
CA THR A 70 -11.36 4.23 -2.67
C THR A 70 -10.60 5.36 -1.98
N ILE A 71 -9.34 5.13 -1.60
CA ILE A 71 -8.46 6.16 -1.03
C ILE A 71 -8.36 7.35 -1.97
N ARG A 72 -8.19 7.12 -3.28
CA ARG A 72 -8.09 8.19 -4.29
C ARG A 72 -9.42 8.88 -4.56
N ARG A 73 -10.57 8.23 -4.39
CA ARG A 73 -11.86 8.93 -4.42
C ARG A 73 -12.02 9.89 -3.24
N THR A 74 -11.51 9.52 -2.06
CA THR A 74 -11.55 10.37 -0.85
C THR A 74 -10.53 11.51 -0.91
N VAL A 75 -9.29 11.19 -1.29
CA VAL A 75 -8.18 12.15 -1.43
C VAL A 75 -7.41 11.81 -2.71
N PRO A 76 -7.67 12.50 -3.85
CA PRO A 76 -7.15 12.15 -5.18
C PRO A 76 -5.64 11.93 -5.30
N THR A 77 -4.88 12.68 -4.50
CA THR A 77 -3.42 12.70 -4.53
C THR A 77 -2.78 11.93 -3.38
N HIS A 78 -3.55 11.20 -2.56
CA HIS A 78 -3.04 10.52 -1.38
C HIS A 78 -2.00 9.45 -1.72
N LEU A 79 -0.86 9.48 -1.02
CA LEU A 79 0.30 8.64 -1.33
C LEU A 79 0.00 7.14 -1.21
N PHE A 80 -0.73 6.73 -0.18
CA PHE A 80 -1.13 5.33 0.01
C PHE A 80 -1.93 4.75 -1.16
N GLY A 81 -2.73 5.59 -1.83
CA GLY A 81 -3.47 5.17 -3.03
C GLY A 81 -2.53 4.79 -4.17
N TYR A 82 -1.45 5.55 -4.39
CA TYR A 82 -0.46 5.21 -5.41
C TYR A 82 0.37 3.98 -5.03
N MET A 83 0.71 3.84 -3.75
CA MET A 83 1.46 2.68 -3.24
C MET A 83 0.70 1.37 -3.49
N LEU A 84 -0.54 1.28 -3.01
CA LEU A 84 -1.38 0.10 -3.22
C LEU A 84 -1.60 -0.18 -4.71
N ARG A 85 -1.83 0.87 -5.51
CA ARG A 85 -2.03 0.73 -6.95
C ARG A 85 -0.81 0.17 -7.66
N ALA A 86 0.39 0.66 -7.35
CA ALA A 86 1.62 0.13 -7.94
C ALA A 86 1.80 -1.35 -7.60
N ARG A 87 1.68 -1.72 -6.31
CA ARG A 87 1.83 -3.10 -5.84
C ARG A 87 0.78 -4.05 -6.40
N GLY A 88 -0.48 -3.63 -6.45
CA GLY A 88 -1.55 -4.43 -7.03
C GLY A 88 -1.29 -4.70 -8.51
N LEU A 89 -0.87 -3.68 -9.27
CA LEU A 89 -0.53 -3.85 -10.69
C LEU A 89 0.74 -4.69 -10.90
N GLU A 90 1.70 -4.66 -9.98
CA GLU A 90 2.85 -5.57 -9.99
C GLU A 90 2.42 -7.04 -9.83
N LEU A 91 1.50 -7.33 -8.91
CA LEU A 91 0.95 -8.67 -8.73
C LEU A 91 0.18 -9.16 -9.97
N GLU A 92 -0.57 -8.26 -10.62
CA GLU A 92 -1.25 -8.54 -11.90
C GLU A 92 -0.30 -8.60 -13.11
N ARG A 93 1.01 -8.40 -12.90
CA ARG A 93 2.03 -8.30 -13.97
C ARG A 93 1.79 -7.17 -14.97
N ASP A 94 0.96 -6.17 -14.63
CA ASP A 94 0.82 -4.93 -15.40
C ASP A 94 1.96 -3.96 -15.06
N THR A 95 3.12 -4.23 -15.65
CA THR A 95 4.33 -3.42 -15.45
C THR A 95 4.16 -1.98 -15.94
N ALA A 96 3.35 -1.76 -16.99
CA ALA A 96 3.11 -0.43 -17.53
C ALA A 96 2.24 0.40 -16.57
N GLY A 97 1.19 -0.21 -16.03
CA GLY A 97 0.32 0.37 -15.01
C GLY A 97 1.08 0.68 -13.72
N ALA A 98 1.89 -0.26 -13.23
CA ALA A 98 2.72 -0.06 -12.03
C ALA A 98 3.69 1.12 -12.20
N ARG A 99 4.37 1.22 -13.36
CA ARG A 99 5.25 2.38 -13.67
C ARG A 99 4.49 3.71 -13.71
N ARG A 100 3.24 3.73 -14.16
CA ARG A 100 2.40 4.94 -14.11
C ARG A 100 2.11 5.32 -12.66
N ALA A 101 1.73 4.36 -11.82
CA ALA A 101 1.49 4.60 -10.40
C ALA A 101 2.73 5.13 -9.66
N TYR A 102 3.92 4.58 -9.92
CA TYR A 102 5.18 5.11 -9.38
C TYR A 102 5.45 6.56 -9.80
N ARG A 103 5.25 6.89 -11.08
CA ARG A 103 5.39 8.26 -11.58
C ARG A 103 4.38 9.23 -10.96
N ASP A 104 3.17 8.77 -10.68
CA ASP A 104 2.14 9.61 -10.07
C ASP A 104 2.42 9.83 -8.57
N PHE A 105 2.92 8.82 -7.86
CA PHE A 105 3.46 8.98 -6.51
C PHE A 105 4.52 10.07 -6.46
N LEU A 106 5.59 9.94 -7.27
CA LEU A 106 6.71 10.91 -7.27
C LEU A 106 6.26 12.34 -7.64
N ARG A 107 5.23 12.47 -8.49
CA ARG A 107 4.66 13.78 -8.88
C ARG A 107 4.01 14.49 -7.69
N HIS A 108 3.34 13.75 -6.81
CA HIS A 108 2.51 14.31 -5.73
C HIS A 108 3.18 14.24 -4.35
N GLU A 109 4.24 13.45 -4.19
CA GLU A 109 4.88 13.17 -2.90
C GLU A 109 5.26 14.42 -2.11
N ALA A 110 6.00 15.34 -2.72
CA ALA A 110 6.45 16.55 -2.01
C ALA A 110 5.26 17.38 -1.49
N ALA A 111 4.22 17.54 -2.31
CA ALA A 111 3.02 18.32 -1.94
C ALA A 111 2.12 17.59 -0.93
N GLU A 112 2.10 16.26 -0.91
CA GLU A 112 1.38 15.50 0.11
C GLU A 112 2.13 15.49 1.45
N ARG A 113 3.45 15.30 1.44
CA ARG A 113 4.25 15.27 2.68
C ARG A 113 4.21 16.61 3.43
N THR A 114 4.05 17.74 2.74
CA THR A 114 3.87 19.05 3.39
C THR A 114 2.55 19.17 4.15
N ARG A 115 1.54 18.33 3.84
CA ARG A 115 0.26 18.29 4.56
C ARG A 115 0.37 17.64 5.94
N ARG A 116 1.49 16.99 6.26
CA ARG A 116 1.79 16.42 7.60
C ARG A 116 0.64 15.63 8.19
N ARG A 117 0.02 14.77 7.37
CA ARG A 117 -1.00 13.84 7.84
C ARG A 117 -0.39 12.90 8.88
N PRO A 118 -1.05 12.61 10.01
CA PRO A 118 -0.50 11.74 11.05
C PRO A 118 0.00 10.40 10.51
N GLU A 119 -0.77 9.78 9.62
CA GLU A 119 -0.46 8.50 9.00
C GLU A 119 0.82 8.55 8.14
N TYR A 120 1.24 9.71 7.63
CA TYR A 120 2.54 9.81 6.94
C TYR A 120 3.72 9.75 7.91
N GLY A 121 3.54 10.19 9.15
CA GLY A 121 4.52 10.00 10.21
C GLY A 121 4.62 8.53 10.62
N ASP A 122 3.47 7.90 10.83
CA ASP A 122 3.39 6.48 11.26
C ASP A 122 3.96 5.52 10.21
N HIS A 123 3.92 5.92 8.93
CA HIS A 123 4.41 5.13 7.78
C HIS A 123 5.61 5.76 7.05
N ALA A 124 6.39 6.60 7.72
CA ALA A 124 7.50 7.33 7.09
C ALA A 124 8.51 6.40 6.39
N GLU A 125 8.93 5.33 7.08
CA GLU A 125 9.87 4.33 6.52
C GLU A 125 9.30 3.64 5.27
N ASN A 126 8.00 3.33 5.28
CA ASN A 126 7.33 2.70 4.14
C ASN A 126 7.25 3.65 2.94
N LEU A 127 6.98 4.94 3.18
CA LEU A 127 6.95 5.97 2.15
C LEU A 127 8.34 6.20 1.56
N ASP A 128 9.37 6.24 2.41
CA ASP A 128 10.76 6.44 1.98
C ASP A 128 11.26 5.24 1.15
N ALA A 129 11.01 4.02 1.62
CA ALA A 129 11.33 2.81 0.88
C ALA A 129 10.58 2.73 -0.46
N PHE A 130 9.34 3.22 -0.52
CA PHE A 130 8.56 3.28 -1.76
C PHE A 130 9.09 4.37 -2.71
N HIS A 131 9.50 5.53 -2.19
CA HIS A 131 10.17 6.57 -2.98
C HIS A 131 11.40 6.03 -3.71
N GLU A 132 12.28 5.32 -2.99
CA GLU A 132 13.48 4.73 -3.60
C GLU A 132 13.14 3.77 -4.74
N GLN A 133 12.11 2.94 -4.55
CA GLN A 133 11.65 1.99 -5.57
C GLN A 133 11.07 2.72 -6.79
N ALA A 134 10.25 3.74 -6.55
CA ALA A 134 9.68 4.57 -7.60
C ALA A 134 10.77 5.29 -8.41
N ALA A 135 11.78 5.85 -7.73
CA ALA A 135 12.90 6.54 -8.34
C ALA A 135 13.75 5.58 -9.21
N LYS A 136 14.05 4.38 -8.70
CA LYS A 136 14.74 3.32 -9.45
C LYS A 136 13.95 2.92 -10.71
N ALA A 137 12.64 2.71 -10.58
CA ALA A 137 11.77 2.36 -11.70
C ALA A 137 11.71 3.47 -12.77
N ALA A 138 11.71 4.73 -12.36
CA ALA A 138 11.76 5.88 -13.27
C ALA A 138 13.12 6.02 -13.96
N GLY A 139 14.22 5.75 -13.25
CA GLY A 139 15.58 5.75 -13.82
C GLY A 139 15.78 4.64 -14.85
N ALA A 140 15.31 3.41 -14.56
CA ALA A 140 15.38 2.28 -15.50
C ALA A 140 14.62 2.57 -16.81
N ALA A 141 13.47 3.26 -16.74
CA ALA A 141 12.71 3.64 -17.92
C ALA A 141 13.44 4.69 -18.81
N ARG A 142 14.32 5.51 -18.23
CA ARG A 142 15.13 6.49 -18.99
C ARG A 142 16.33 5.85 -19.70
N ALA A 143 16.83 4.73 -19.18
CA ALA A 143 17.99 4.01 -19.72
C ALA A 143 17.64 3.02 -20.85
N ALA A 144 16.36 2.67 -21.03
CA ALA A 144 15.94 1.80 -22.12
C ALA A 144 16.09 2.53 -23.47
N PRO A 145 16.83 1.97 -24.45
CA PRO A 145 16.94 2.57 -25.77
C PRO A 145 15.56 2.65 -26.41
N ARG A 146 15.20 3.82 -26.94
CA ARG A 146 14.02 3.97 -27.79
C ARG A 146 14.32 3.18 -29.07
N GLY A 147 13.74 1.99 -29.18
CA GLY A 147 13.85 1.17 -30.39
C GLY A 147 13.41 1.97 -31.61
N ASN A 148 14.22 1.88 -32.65
CA ASN A 148 14.10 2.55 -33.95
C ASN A 148 12.88 2.05 -34.72
#